data_AF-A0A2P8W093-F1
#
_entry.id   AF-A0A2P8W093-F1
#
_cell.length_a   1.000
_cell.length_b   1.000
_cell.length_c   1.000
_cell.angle_alpha   90.00
_cell.angle_beta   90.00
_cell.angle_gamma   90.00
#
_symmetry.space_group_name_H-M   'P 1'
#
loop_
_entity.id
_entity.type
_entity.pdbx_description
1 polymer ?
#
loop_
_entity_poly.entity_id
_entity_poly.type
_entity_poly.pdbx_seq_one_letter_code
_entity_poly.pdbx_strand_id
1 'polypeptide(L)'
;MSDRPWQKVNGIVEHGHQVASGSALDSPYPVGTIEMQMPFFQALGLDLSGYFPGTLNVSISPRTFQLIKPEFTFRQVEWTDRHPPEDFSFSQCWVSFQGFAYDGWIYY
;
A
#
# COMPACT_ATOMS: atom_id res chain seq x y z
N MET A 1 -1.53 -4.25 -24.83
CA MET A 1 -0.80 -4.07 -23.56
C MET A 1 0.24 -3.00 -23.85
N SER A 2 0.05 -1.79 -23.36
CA SER A 2 1.02 -0.71 -23.60
C SER A 2 2.30 -1.04 -22.84
N ASP A 3 3.45 -1.00 -23.51
CA ASP A 3 4.77 -1.19 -22.88
C ASP A 3 4.97 -0.09 -21.82
N ARG A 4 4.66 -0.42 -20.56
CA ARG A 4 4.99 0.45 -19.42
C ARG A 4 6.47 0.23 -19.10
N PRO A 5 7.31 1.28 -19.14
CA PRO A 5 8.70 1.14 -18.72
C PRO A 5 8.75 0.94 -17.20
N TRP A 6 9.07 -0.27 -16.76
CA TRP A 6 9.26 -0.60 -15.35
C TRP A 6 10.60 -0.07 -14.84
N GLN A 7 10.61 0.54 -13.66
CA GLN A 7 11.83 0.93 -12.96
C GLN A 7 12.13 -0.05 -11.83
N LYS A 8 13.32 -0.66 -11.87
CA LYS A 8 13.77 -1.56 -10.81
C LYS A 8 14.62 -0.81 -9.80
N VAL A 9 14.27 -0.95 -8.52
CA VAL A 9 15.04 -0.43 -7.39
C VAL A 9 15.28 -1.57 -6.39
N ASN A 10 16.50 -1.64 -5.87
CA ASN A 10 16.80 -2.53 -4.74
C ASN A 10 16.48 -1.80 -3.44
N GLY A 11 15.97 -2.53 -2.46
CA GLY A 11 15.71 -1.99 -1.12
C GLY A 11 15.90 -3.05 -0.05
N ILE A 12 15.90 -2.60 1.20
CA ILE A 12 16.02 -3.43 2.40
C ILE A 12 14.68 -3.39 3.13
N VAL A 13 14.16 -4.55 3.51
CA VAL A 13 12.94 -4.63 4.32
C VAL A 13 13.25 -4.11 5.72
N GLU A 14 12.40 -3.22 6.22
CA GLU A 14 12.51 -2.62 7.55
C GLU A 14 11.30 -2.95 8.41
N HIS A 15 11.51 -2.89 9.72
CA HIS A 15 10.45 -3.09 10.69
C HIS A 15 9.55 -1.85 10.77
N GLY A 16 8.24 -2.01 10.55
CA GLY A 16 7.26 -0.94 10.71
C GLY A 16 6.54 -0.97 12.05
N HIS A 17 5.57 -0.08 12.23
CA HIS A 17 4.74 -0.04 13.46
C HIS A 17 3.69 -1.16 13.55
N GLN A 18 3.54 -1.99 12.52
CA GLN A 18 2.58 -3.13 12.47
C GLN A 18 1.08 -2.73 12.58
N VAL A 19 0.77 -1.45 12.46
CA VAL A 19 -0.61 -0.92 12.50
C VAL A 19 -1.41 -1.36 11.27
N ALA A 20 -0.77 -1.36 10.09
CA ALA A 20 -1.41 -1.77 8.84
C ALA A 20 -1.89 -3.23 8.84
N SER A 21 -1.11 -4.12 9.45
CA SER A 21 -1.41 -5.56 9.54
C SER A 21 -2.22 -5.94 10.78
N GLY A 22 -2.61 -4.97 11.61
CA GLY A 22 -3.33 -5.23 12.87
C GLY A 22 -2.51 -5.98 13.92
N SER A 23 -1.19 -6.13 13.74
CA SER A 23 -0.33 -6.87 14.67
C SER A 23 0.24 -6.00 15.79
N ALA A 24 0.00 -4.69 15.75
CA ALA A 24 0.37 -3.77 16.82
C ALA A 24 -0.58 -3.92 18.01
N LEU A 25 -0.02 -4.23 19.19
CA LEU A 25 -0.77 -4.48 20.44
C LEU A 25 -1.68 -3.31 20.84
N ASP A 26 -1.19 -2.09 20.69
CA ASP A 26 -1.89 -0.87 21.11
C ASP A 26 -2.52 -0.10 19.94
N SER A 27 -2.83 -0.81 18.85
CA SER A 27 -3.49 -0.20 17.69
C SER A 27 -4.91 0.26 18.04
N PRO A 28 -5.31 1.50 17.72
CA PRO A 28 -6.71 1.92 17.83
C PRO A 28 -7.61 1.27 16.76
N TYR A 29 -7.02 0.57 15.78
CA TYR A 29 -7.70 -0.10 14.69
C TYR A 29 -7.80 -1.61 14.96
N PRO A 30 -9.01 -2.19 15.07
CA PRO A 30 -9.23 -3.53 15.61
C PRO A 30 -8.71 -4.68 14.74
N VAL A 31 -8.65 -4.51 13.41
CA VAL A 31 -8.22 -5.55 12.45
C VAL A 31 -7.02 -5.12 11.59
N GLY A 32 -6.49 -3.92 11.84
CA GLY A 32 -5.48 -3.27 10.99
C GLY A 32 -6.08 -2.33 9.96
N THR A 33 -5.32 -1.29 9.60
CA THR A 33 -5.85 -0.23 8.73
C THR A 33 -6.14 -0.71 7.32
N ILE A 34 -5.31 -1.59 6.77
CA ILE A 34 -5.52 -2.09 5.40
C ILE A 34 -6.84 -2.85 5.31
N GLU A 35 -7.10 -3.79 6.24
CA GLU A 35 -8.36 -4.53 6.26
C GLU A 35 -9.57 -3.61 6.43
N MET A 36 -9.47 -2.57 7.27
CA MET A 36 -10.54 -1.57 7.42
C MET A 36 -10.76 -0.73 6.15
N GLN A 37 -9.69 -0.40 5.41
CA GLN A 37 -9.73 0.44 4.22
C GLN A 37 -10.18 -0.33 2.96
N MET A 38 -9.93 -1.65 2.91
CA MET A 38 -10.22 -2.51 1.75
C MET A 38 -11.64 -2.37 1.17
N PRO A 39 -12.73 -2.37 1.97
CA PRO A 39 -14.07 -2.20 1.43
C PRO A 39 -14.28 -0.89 0.69
N PHE A 40 -13.64 0.19 1.15
CA PHE A 40 -13.72 1.51 0.53
C PHE A 40 -12.97 1.53 -0.81
N PHE A 41 -11.75 0.98 -0.85
CA PHE A 41 -10.99 0.89 -2.10
C PHE A 41 -11.68 0.00 -3.12
N GLN A 42 -12.26 -1.12 -2.69
CA GLN A 42 -13.00 -2.02 -3.57
C GLN A 42 -14.23 -1.33 -4.18
N ALA A 43 -14.99 -0.58 -3.37
CA ALA A 43 -16.12 0.21 -3.86
C ALA A 43 -15.69 1.32 -4.85
N LEU A 44 -14.46 1.81 -4.74
CA LEU A 44 -13.87 2.82 -5.62
C LEU A 44 -13.13 2.23 -6.84
N GLY A 45 -13.13 0.90 -6.99
CA GLY A 45 -12.62 0.20 -8.17
C GLY A 45 -11.24 -0.45 -8.02
N LEU A 46 -10.65 -0.47 -6.82
CA LEU A 46 -9.42 -1.18 -6.51
C LEU A 46 -9.69 -2.36 -5.56
N ASP A 47 -9.67 -3.57 -6.12
CA ASP A 47 -9.83 -4.79 -5.32
C ASP A 47 -8.47 -5.28 -4.78
N LEU A 48 -8.34 -5.30 -3.45
CA LEU A 48 -7.16 -5.76 -2.73
C LEU A 48 -7.36 -7.14 -2.06
N SER A 49 -8.48 -7.83 -2.28
CA SER A 49 -8.80 -9.09 -1.57
C SER A 49 -7.81 -10.22 -1.85
N GLY A 50 -7.06 -10.14 -2.95
CA GLY A 50 -6.01 -11.09 -3.32
C GLY A 50 -4.65 -10.84 -2.65
N TYR A 51 -4.52 -9.78 -1.84
CA TYR A 51 -3.27 -9.38 -1.20
C TYR A 51 -3.28 -9.69 0.29
N PHE A 52 -2.08 -9.77 0.88
CA PHE A 52 -1.96 -9.80 2.33
C PHE A 52 -2.41 -8.45 2.91
N PRO A 53 -3.30 -8.41 3.93
CA PRO A 53 -3.85 -7.17 4.48
C PRO A 53 -2.82 -6.46 5.38
N GLY A 54 -1.81 -5.85 4.75
CA GLY A 54 -0.72 -5.17 5.44
C GLY A 54 0.23 -4.49 4.47
N THR A 55 1.33 -3.96 5.01
CA THR A 55 2.32 -3.21 4.23
C THR A 55 3.72 -3.72 4.48
N LEU A 56 4.54 -3.74 3.43
CA LEU A 56 5.99 -3.92 3.54
C LEU A 56 6.66 -2.56 3.60
N ASN A 57 7.46 -2.32 4.65
CA ASN A 57 8.32 -1.15 4.70
C ASN A 57 9.64 -1.50 4.01
N VAL A 58 9.98 -0.77 2.96
CA VAL A 58 11.19 -1.02 2.17
C VAL A 58 11.98 0.27 2.06
N SER A 59 13.17 0.29 2.65
CA SER A 59 14.12 1.39 2.50
C SER A 59 14.86 1.27 1.18
N ILE A 60 14.81 2.35 0.41
CA ILE A 60 15.54 2.52 -0.86
C ILE A 60 16.68 3.55 -0.74
N SER A 61 17.04 3.91 0.49
CA SER A 61 18.07 4.92 0.79
C SER A 61 19.38 4.64 0.04
N PRO A 62 20.06 5.69 -0.46
CA PRO A 62 19.76 7.12 -0.32
C PRO A 62 18.77 7.67 -1.36
N ARG A 63 18.12 6.79 -2.13
CA ARG A 63 17.12 7.21 -3.12
C ARG A 63 15.81 7.57 -2.43
N THR A 64 15.03 8.40 -3.09
CA THR A 64 13.64 8.70 -2.74
C THR A 64 12.74 8.36 -3.92
N PHE A 65 11.43 8.32 -3.69
CA PHE A 65 10.45 8.11 -4.74
C PHE A 65 9.34 9.16 -4.64
N GLN A 66 8.62 9.35 -5.76
CA GLN A 66 7.41 10.14 -5.84
C GLN A 66 6.45 9.47 -6.81
N LEU A 67 5.17 9.39 -6.46
CA LEU A 67 4.11 8.99 -7.40
C LEU A 67 3.80 10.16 -8.33
N ILE A 68 4.12 10.03 -9.63
CA ILE A 68 3.94 11.10 -10.63
C ILE A 68 2.57 10.99 -11.32
N LYS A 69 2.18 9.78 -11.72
CA LYS A 69 0.88 9.48 -12.35
C LYS A 69 0.35 8.18 -11.75
N PRO A 70 -0.21 8.22 -10.53
CA PRO A 70 -0.79 7.04 -9.92
C PRO A 70 -1.93 6.50 -10.78
N GLU A 71 -2.10 5.18 -10.75
CA GLU A 71 -3.17 4.49 -11.47
C GLU A 71 -4.54 4.77 -10.85
N PHE A 72 -4.58 4.85 -9.52
CA PHE A 72 -5.76 5.28 -8.77
C PHE A 72 -5.40 6.46 -7.87
N THR A 73 -6.29 7.44 -7.79
CA THR A 73 -6.29 8.44 -6.73
C THR A 73 -7.69 8.57 -6.18
N PHE A 74 -7.85 8.18 -4.93
CA PHE A 74 -9.07 8.35 -4.15
C PHE A 74 -8.91 9.58 -3.27
N ARG A 75 -9.92 10.45 -3.26
CA ARG A 75 -9.89 11.72 -2.50
C ARG A 75 -10.95 11.65 -1.41
N GLN A 76 -10.60 12.13 -0.23
CA GLN A 76 -11.50 12.27 0.92
C GLN A 76 -12.22 10.96 1.28
N VAL A 77 -11.46 9.87 1.38
CA VAL A 77 -11.97 8.57 1.79
C VAL A 77 -12.17 8.55 3.31
N GLU A 78 -13.42 8.52 3.72
CA GLU A 78 -13.85 8.45 5.13
C GLU A 78 -13.93 6.98 5.60
N TRP A 79 -12.77 6.36 5.80
CA TRP A 79 -12.69 4.94 6.17
C TRP A 79 -12.79 4.69 7.69
N THR A 80 -12.78 5.74 8.50
CA THR A 80 -12.93 5.68 9.96
C THR A 80 -13.38 7.02 10.54
N ASP A 81 -14.13 6.99 11.65
CA ASP A 81 -14.55 8.19 12.39
C ASP A 81 -13.45 8.77 13.30
N ARG A 82 -12.26 8.18 13.32
CA ARG A 82 -11.17 8.54 14.25
C ARG A 82 -10.39 9.78 13.85
N HIS A 83 -10.40 10.12 12.57
CA HIS A 83 -9.69 11.26 12.00
C HIS A 83 -10.40 11.75 10.75
N PRO A 84 -10.07 12.95 10.23
CA PRO A 84 -10.62 13.43 8.97
C PRO A 84 -10.35 12.46 7.81
N PRO A 85 -11.15 12.51 6.73
CA PRO A 85 -10.94 11.72 5.54
C PRO A 85 -9.55 11.92 4.93
N GLU A 86 -9.02 10.87 4.33
CA GLU A 86 -7.68 10.84 3.74
C GLU A 86 -7.72 10.67 2.22
N ASP A 87 -6.66 11.11 1.56
CA ASP A 87 -6.44 10.86 0.13
C ASP A 87 -5.49 9.67 -0.01
N PHE A 88 -5.72 8.83 -1.02
CA PHE A 88 -4.88 7.67 -1.30
C PHE A 88 -4.53 7.61 -2.78
N SER A 89 -3.26 7.42 -3.10
CA SER A 89 -2.80 7.21 -4.48
C SER A 89 -2.09 5.88 -4.61
N PHE A 90 -2.42 5.08 -5.63
CA PHE A 90 -1.88 3.74 -5.85
C PHE A 90 -1.14 3.63 -7.19
N SER A 91 -0.02 2.92 -7.22
CA SER A 91 0.69 2.52 -8.44
C SER A 91 1.11 1.06 -8.36
N GLN A 92 0.90 0.32 -9.44
CA GLN A 92 1.27 -1.08 -9.53
C GLN A 92 2.78 -1.25 -9.37
N CYS A 93 3.18 -2.30 -8.65
CA CYS A 93 4.56 -2.72 -8.55
C CYS A 93 4.67 -4.24 -8.51
N TRP A 94 5.91 -4.73 -8.66
CA TRP A 94 6.26 -6.09 -8.32
C TRP A 94 7.34 -6.09 -7.25
N VAL A 95 7.19 -6.98 -6.27
CA VAL A 95 8.24 -7.30 -5.32
C VAL A 95 8.96 -8.54 -5.82
N SER A 96 10.25 -8.41 -6.11
CA SER A 96 11.10 -9.58 -6.43
C SER A 96 11.85 -10.04 -5.20
N PHE A 97 11.62 -11.27 -4.75
CA PHE A 97 12.31 -11.85 -3.59
C PHE A 97 12.60 -13.34 -3.82
N GLN A 98 13.85 -13.75 -3.60
CA GLN A 98 14.32 -15.14 -3.76
C GLN A 98 13.93 -15.80 -5.10
N GLY A 99 13.96 -15.04 -6.20
CA GLY A 99 13.63 -15.54 -7.54
C GLY A 99 12.13 -15.59 -7.86
N PHE A 100 11.27 -15.23 -6.91
CA PHE A 100 9.83 -15.08 -7.12
C PHE A 100 9.47 -13.60 -7.29
N ALA A 101 8.40 -13.35 -8.05
CA ALA A 101 7.79 -12.04 -8.20
C ALA A 101 6.38 -12.09 -7.61
N TYR A 102 6.03 -11.07 -6.84
CA TYR A 102 4.73 -10.91 -6.21
C TYR A 102 4.11 -9.60 -6.70
N ASP A 103 2.85 -9.65 -7.10
CA ASP A 103 2.07 -8.44 -7.38
C ASP A 103 1.94 -7.59 -6.12
N GLY A 104 1.98 -6.28 -6.29
CA GLY A 104 1.87 -5.34 -5.19
C GLY A 104 1.43 -3.96 -5.65
N TRP A 105 1.20 -3.11 -4.65
CA TRP A 105 0.91 -1.70 -4.83
C TRP A 105 1.84 -0.86 -3.98
N ILE A 106 2.39 0.18 -4.57
CA ILE A 106 2.94 1.32 -3.82
C ILE A 106 1.77 2.28 -3.59
N TYR A 107 1.57 2.72 -2.35
CA TYR A 107 0.58 3.73 -2.04
C TYR A 107 1.14 4.87 -1.18
N TYR A 108 0.55 6.05 -1.33
CA TYR A 108 0.85 7.28 -0.60
C TYR A 108 -0.43 8.05 -0.31
#